data_AF-N6T235-F1
#
_entry.id   AF-N6T235-F1
#
_cell.length_a   1.000
_cell.length_b   1.000
_cell.length_c   1.000
_cell.angle_alpha   90.00
_cell.angle_beta   90.00
_cell.angle_gamma   90.00
#
_symmetry.space_group_name_H-M   'P 1'
#
loop_
_entity.id
_entity.type
_entity.pdbx_description
1 polymer ?
#
loop_
_entity_poly.entity_id
_entity_poly.type
_entity_poly.pdbx_seq_one_letter_code
_entity_poly.pdbx_strand_id
1 'polypeptide(L)'
;MAAQKRRVISTQETTSGGSSTQLSALGSAPGTLTDELAALFECPVCFEIVLPPIMQCQVGHLVCASCRPKLSCCPTCRGTLGNIRNLAMEKVANNLMFPCKHKATGCRMSLGLNEKAEHEEVCEFRPYSCPCPGASCSWQGQLDKVMVHLQHSHKNITTLNGEDIVFLATEINLAGAVDWVMMQSCFGHHFMLVLEKQEKSDGHTQFFAIVQLIGSRKQAERFAYRLELNGNRRRLIWEAMPRSSHEGVASAIMGSDCLVFDNSIAQHFADNGNLGINVTISLVC
;
A
#
# COMPACT_ATOMS: atom_id res chain seq x y z
N MET A 1 -15.35 -77.04 28.02
CA MET A 1 -15.68 -78.21 27.17
C MET A 1 -17.16 -78.51 27.42
N ALA A 2 -18.12 -78.63 26.51
CA ALA A 2 -18.25 -78.68 25.04
C ALA A 2 -19.63 -78.02 24.73
N ALA A 3 -19.79 -77.11 23.77
CA ALA A 3 -19.98 -77.29 22.32
C ALA A 3 -21.28 -78.04 21.89
N GLN A 4 -22.08 -77.34 21.05
CA GLN A 4 -23.04 -77.81 20.01
C GLN A 4 -24.50 -78.12 20.44
N LYS A 5 -25.57 -77.85 19.66
CA LYS A 5 -25.76 -77.35 18.27
C LYS A 5 -27.25 -76.96 18.02
N ARG A 6 -27.45 -75.81 17.35
CA ARG A 6 -28.38 -75.43 16.25
C ARG A 6 -29.74 -76.14 15.99
N ARG A 7 -30.78 -75.33 15.70
CA ARG A 7 -31.51 -75.18 14.39
C ARG A 7 -32.56 -74.03 14.53
N VAL A 8 -32.43 -72.88 13.87
CA VAL A 8 -32.78 -72.48 12.47
C VAL A 8 -34.28 -72.58 12.13
N ILE A 9 -34.93 -71.42 11.92
CA ILE A 9 -35.98 -71.17 10.90
C ILE A 9 -35.77 -69.77 10.30
N SER A 10 -35.91 -69.71 8.97
CA SER A 10 -35.62 -68.62 8.02
C SER A 10 -36.88 -67.85 7.63
N THR A 11 -36.69 -66.62 7.13
CA THR A 11 -37.31 -65.96 5.93
C THR A 11 -37.46 -64.46 6.21
N GLN A 12 -37.33 -63.49 5.32
CA GLN A 12 -36.82 -63.32 3.94
C GLN A 12 -36.69 -61.78 3.78
N GLU A 13 -35.68 -61.31 3.03
CA GLU A 13 -35.44 -59.88 2.78
C GLU A 13 -36.43 -59.30 1.77
N THR A 14 -36.90 -58.08 2.01
CA THR A 14 -37.58 -57.24 1.01
C THR A 14 -36.89 -55.87 0.95
N THR A 15 -36.47 -55.52 -0.26
CA THR A 15 -35.83 -54.26 -0.62
C THR A 15 -36.86 -53.28 -1.22
N SER A 16 -36.87 -52.05 -0.73
CA SER A 16 -37.28 -50.80 -1.39
C SER A 16 -37.15 -49.71 -0.31
N GLY A 17 -36.53 -48.56 -0.46
CA GLY A 17 -36.25 -47.71 -1.61
C GLY A 17 -36.19 -46.29 -1.03
N GLY A 18 -35.19 -46.03 -0.18
CA GLY A 18 -35.02 -44.73 0.48
C GLY A 18 -34.17 -43.80 -0.39
N SER A 19 -34.82 -42.83 -1.03
CA SER A 19 -34.14 -41.78 -1.79
C SER A 19 -33.40 -40.86 -0.83
N SER A 20 -32.10 -41.10 -0.65
CA SER A 20 -31.17 -40.18 -0.01
C SER A 20 -30.87 -39.03 -0.98
N THR A 21 -31.62 -37.94 -0.87
CA THR A 21 -31.28 -36.69 -1.54
C THR A 21 -29.99 -36.17 -0.90
N GLN A 22 -28.85 -36.46 -1.53
CA GLN A 22 -27.59 -35.79 -1.22
C GLN A 22 -27.79 -34.30 -1.50
N LEU A 23 -27.72 -33.47 -0.45
CA LEU A 23 -27.45 -32.04 -0.60
C LEU A 23 -26.04 -31.91 -1.17
N SER A 24 -25.94 -31.89 -2.49
CA SER A 24 -24.78 -31.40 -3.20
C SER A 24 -24.52 -29.99 -2.71
N ALA A 25 -23.35 -29.77 -2.11
CA ALA A 25 -22.84 -28.44 -1.84
C ALA A 25 -22.76 -27.70 -3.18
N LEU A 26 -23.74 -26.85 -3.44
CA LEU A 26 -23.64 -25.82 -4.45
C LEU A 26 -22.44 -24.97 -4.03
N GLY A 27 -21.34 -25.10 -4.78
CA GLY A 27 -20.29 -24.10 -4.79
C GLY A 27 -20.88 -22.80 -5.34
N SER A 28 -21.66 -22.11 -4.52
CA SER A 28 -22.20 -20.80 -4.84
C SER A 28 -21.02 -19.83 -4.89
N ALA A 29 -20.79 -19.25 -6.06
CA ALA A 29 -19.84 -18.15 -6.20
C ALA A 29 -20.18 -17.08 -5.14
N PRO A 30 -19.16 -16.48 -4.48
CA PRO A 30 -19.39 -15.43 -3.49
C PRO A 30 -20.32 -14.35 -4.04
N GLY A 31 -21.35 -13.99 -3.28
CA GLY A 31 -22.31 -12.98 -3.70
C GLY A 31 -21.64 -11.61 -3.75
N THR A 32 -21.88 -10.82 -4.79
CA THR A 32 -21.47 -9.41 -4.78
C THR A 32 -22.34 -8.63 -3.81
N LEU A 33 -21.73 -7.90 -2.90
CA LEU A 33 -22.44 -7.06 -1.94
C LEU A 33 -23.12 -5.91 -2.69
N THR A 34 -24.45 -5.95 -2.75
CA THR A 34 -25.27 -4.82 -3.24
C THR A 34 -25.11 -3.63 -2.29
N ASP A 35 -25.31 -2.39 -2.77
CA ASP A 35 -25.15 -1.19 -1.95
C ASP A 35 -26.04 -1.22 -0.68
N GLU A 36 -27.24 -1.82 -0.75
CA GLU A 36 -28.14 -2.01 0.39
C GLU A 36 -27.55 -2.95 1.46
N LEU A 37 -26.93 -4.05 1.06
CA LEU A 37 -26.24 -4.97 1.95
C LEU A 37 -24.94 -4.37 2.49
N ALA A 38 -24.26 -3.53 1.71
CA ALA A 38 -23.06 -2.84 2.14
C ALA A 38 -23.32 -1.90 3.32
N ALA A 39 -24.45 -1.18 3.29
CA ALA A 39 -24.88 -0.31 4.38
C ALA A 39 -25.10 -1.07 5.70
N LEU A 40 -25.52 -2.35 5.65
CA LEU A 40 -25.67 -3.18 6.85
C LEU A 40 -24.33 -3.52 7.52
N PHE A 41 -23.24 -3.49 6.76
CA PHE A 41 -21.89 -3.67 7.25
C PHE A 41 -21.20 -2.35 7.55
N GLU A 42 -21.85 -1.19 7.48
CA GLU A 42 -21.17 0.09 7.69
C GLU A 42 -20.97 0.41 9.18
N CYS A 43 -19.78 0.86 9.54
CA CYS A 43 -19.48 1.31 10.90
C CYS A 43 -20.03 2.73 11.09
N PRO A 44 -20.93 2.98 12.07
CA PRO A 44 -21.54 4.31 12.28
C PRO A 44 -20.56 5.38 12.80
N VAL A 45 -19.28 5.04 13.01
CA VAL A 45 -18.26 5.96 13.54
C VAL A 45 -17.28 6.40 12.46
N CYS A 46 -16.77 5.47 11.66
CA CYS A 46 -15.80 5.77 10.61
C CYS A 46 -16.40 5.69 9.20
N PHE A 47 -17.66 5.24 9.07
CA PHE A 47 -18.37 5.05 7.80
C PHE A 47 -17.69 4.07 6.84
N GLU A 48 -16.79 3.24 7.37
CA GLU A 48 -16.13 2.16 6.62
C GLU A 48 -16.88 0.84 6.84
N ILE A 49 -16.74 -0.06 5.87
CA ILE A 49 -17.26 -1.43 5.96
C ILE A 49 -16.57 -2.15 7.13
N VAL A 50 -17.38 -2.69 8.03
CA VAL A 50 -17.01 -3.49 9.19
C VAL A 50 -16.59 -4.88 8.71
N LEU A 51 -15.29 -5.13 8.72
CA LEU A 51 -14.70 -6.43 8.44
C LEU A 51 -14.38 -7.18 9.75
N PRO A 52 -14.24 -8.51 9.72
CA PRO A 52 -13.81 -9.28 10.89
C PRO A 52 -12.51 -8.74 11.52
N PRO A 53 -12.41 -8.67 12.86
CA PRO A 53 -13.45 -8.97 13.85
C PRO A 53 -14.62 -7.98 13.85
N ILE A 54 -15.84 -8.49 13.67
CA ILE A 54 -17.05 -7.67 13.65
C ILE A 54 -17.55 -7.56 15.09
N MET A 55 -17.59 -6.35 15.64
CA MET A 55 -18.05 -6.13 17.02
C MET A 55 -19.51 -5.72 17.02
N GLN A 56 -20.26 -6.11 18.05
CA GLN A 56 -21.66 -5.73 18.22
C GLN A 56 -21.98 -5.26 19.64
N CYS A 57 -23.02 -4.43 19.78
CA CYS A 57 -23.64 -4.19 21.09
C CYS A 57 -24.63 -5.32 21.45
N GLN A 58 -25.19 -5.28 22.67
CA GLN A 58 -26.16 -6.28 23.13
C GLN A 58 -27.45 -6.35 22.28
N VAL A 59 -27.76 -5.29 21.52
CA VAL A 59 -28.94 -5.20 20.66
C VAL A 59 -28.61 -5.59 19.20
N GLY A 60 -27.33 -5.82 18.86
CA GLY A 60 -26.92 -6.28 17.53
C GLY A 60 -26.39 -5.20 16.57
N HIS A 61 -26.27 -3.94 16.98
CA HIS A 61 -25.64 -2.90 16.15
C HIS A 61 -24.14 -3.13 16.00
N LEU A 62 -23.64 -3.04 14.77
CA LEU A 62 -22.26 -3.32 14.44
C LEU A 62 -21.34 -2.10 14.63
N VAL A 63 -20.10 -2.36 15.05
CA VAL A 63 -18.99 -1.41 15.03
C VAL A 63 -17.72 -2.15 14.63
N CYS A 64 -16.78 -1.49 13.96
CA CYS A 64 -15.50 -2.12 13.60
C CYS A 64 -14.58 -2.28 14.81
N ALA A 65 -13.67 -3.24 14.73
CA ALA A 65 -12.70 -3.54 15.79
C ALA A 65 -11.83 -2.33 16.16
N SER A 66 -11.49 -1.45 15.22
CA SER A 66 -10.66 -0.26 15.44
C SER A 66 -11.40 0.89 16.14
N CYS A 67 -12.72 1.02 15.94
CA CYS A 67 -13.55 2.01 16.63
C CYS A 67 -14.00 1.53 18.00
N ARG A 68 -14.25 0.22 18.18
CA ARG A 68 -14.71 -0.36 19.44
C ARG A 68 -13.98 0.13 20.71
N PRO A 69 -12.63 0.16 20.80
CA PRO A 69 -11.94 0.60 22.01
C PRO A 69 -12.09 2.09 22.30
N LYS A 70 -12.49 2.90 21.31
CA LYS A 70 -12.67 4.37 21.45
C LYS A 70 -14.06 4.75 21.98
N LEU A 71 -14.93 3.76 22.23
CA LEU A 71 -16.34 3.96 22.54
C LEU A 71 -16.69 3.39 23.92
N SER A 72 -17.41 4.18 24.71
CA SER A 72 -17.98 3.76 25.99
C SER A 72 -19.41 3.19 25.87
N CYS A 73 -20.15 3.57 24.83
CA CYS A 73 -21.50 3.09 24.54
C CYS A 73 -21.72 2.89 23.04
N CYS A 74 -22.80 2.19 22.69
CA CYS A 74 -23.18 1.98 21.29
C CYS A 74 -23.55 3.31 20.63
N PRO A 75 -22.93 3.70 19.50
CA PRO A 75 -23.24 4.96 18.83
C PRO A 75 -24.67 5.01 18.26
N THR A 76 -25.27 3.85 17.96
CA THR A 76 -26.61 3.75 17.37
C THR A 76 -27.71 3.75 18.42
N CYS A 77 -27.64 2.88 19.45
CA CYS A 77 -28.71 2.74 20.45
C CYS A 77 -28.36 3.28 21.83
N ARG A 78 -27.16 3.81 22.03
CA ARG A 78 -26.63 4.30 23.33
C ARG A 78 -26.55 3.26 24.45
N GLY A 79 -26.82 1.98 24.15
CA GLY A 79 -26.70 0.88 25.09
C GLY A 79 -25.26 0.46 25.38
N THR A 80 -25.09 -0.49 26.29
CA THR A 80 -23.77 -1.02 26.70
C THR A 80 -23.04 -1.65 25.51
N LEU A 81 -21.83 -1.16 25.25
CA LEU A 81 -20.93 -1.72 24.25
C LEU A 81 -19.99 -2.70 24.98
N GLY A 82 -20.29 -3.99 24.91
CA GLY A 82 -19.41 -5.05 25.40
C GLY A 82 -18.34 -5.42 24.37
N ASN A 83 -17.41 -6.31 24.71
CA ASN A 83 -16.49 -6.93 23.74
C ASN A 83 -17.13 -8.16 23.09
N ILE A 84 -18.29 -7.96 22.47
CA ILE A 84 -19.08 -9.04 21.87
C ILE A 84 -18.74 -9.10 20.38
N ARG A 85 -18.14 -10.20 19.93
CA ARG A 85 -17.92 -10.47 18.51
C ARG A 85 -19.18 -11.04 17.88
N ASN A 86 -19.48 -10.62 16.66
CA ASN A 86 -20.56 -11.15 15.85
C ASN A 86 -20.05 -12.22 14.89
N LEU A 87 -19.81 -13.42 15.42
CA LEU A 87 -19.31 -14.56 14.65
C LEU A 87 -20.23 -14.97 13.49
N ALA A 88 -21.54 -14.73 13.62
CA ALA A 88 -22.50 -15.00 12.55
C ALA A 88 -22.27 -14.05 11.37
N MET A 89 -22.14 -12.75 11.64
CA MET A 89 -21.83 -11.76 10.59
C MET A 89 -20.43 -11.95 10.01
N GLU A 90 -19.46 -12.43 10.79
CA GLU A 90 -18.15 -12.81 10.24
C GLU A 90 -18.26 -13.98 9.24
N LYS A 91 -19.10 -14.99 9.51
CA LYS A 91 -19.38 -16.09 8.56
C LYS A 91 -20.11 -15.61 7.31
N VAL A 92 -21.06 -14.68 7.46
CA VAL A 92 -21.75 -14.06 6.32
C VAL A 92 -20.74 -13.29 5.47
N ALA A 93 -19.90 -12.46 6.09
CA ALA A 93 -18.86 -11.69 5.41
C ALA A 93 -17.89 -12.58 4.60
N ASN A 94 -17.53 -13.77 5.09
CA ASN A 94 -16.67 -14.71 4.36
C ASN A 94 -17.26 -15.19 3.01
N ASN A 95 -18.57 -15.07 2.81
CA ASN A 95 -19.24 -15.50 1.57
C ASN A 95 -19.63 -14.33 0.66
N LEU A 96 -19.16 -13.12 0.96
CA LEU A 96 -19.50 -11.89 0.25
C LEU A 96 -18.25 -11.26 -0.38
N MET A 97 -18.47 -10.61 -1.52
CA MET A 97 -17.47 -9.76 -2.19
C MET A 97 -17.77 -8.31 -1.88
N PHE A 98 -16.81 -7.62 -1.28
CA PHE A 98 -16.93 -6.24 -0.84
C PHE A 98 -16.33 -5.29 -1.88
N PRO A 99 -16.98 -4.17 -2.20
CA PRO A 99 -16.38 -3.18 -3.09
C PRO A 99 -15.09 -2.62 -2.48
N CYS A 100 -14.12 -2.29 -3.33
CA CYS A 100 -12.93 -1.53 -2.91
C CYS A 100 -13.33 -0.19 -2.29
N LYS A 101 -12.65 0.26 -1.22
CA LYS A 101 -12.89 1.60 -0.63
C LYS A 101 -12.70 2.75 -1.63
N HIS A 102 -11.90 2.52 -2.68
CA HIS A 102 -11.67 3.47 -3.77
C HIS A 102 -12.74 3.39 -4.89
N LYS A 103 -13.92 2.81 -4.62
CA LYS A 103 -15.05 2.78 -5.57
C LYS A 103 -15.46 4.18 -6.03
N ALA A 104 -15.46 5.15 -5.11
CA ALA A 104 -15.78 6.54 -5.40
C ALA A 104 -14.80 7.23 -6.37
N THR A 105 -13.54 6.79 -6.42
CA THR A 105 -12.51 7.33 -7.32
C THR A 105 -12.36 6.54 -8.61
N GLY A 106 -13.14 5.45 -8.80
CA GLY A 106 -13.23 4.73 -10.07
C GLY A 106 -12.93 3.24 -9.99
N CYS A 107 -12.53 2.69 -8.84
CA CYS A 107 -12.29 1.26 -8.72
C CYS A 107 -13.59 0.46 -8.84
N ARG A 108 -13.63 -0.53 -9.74
CA ARG A 108 -14.80 -1.40 -9.95
C ARG A 108 -14.66 -2.78 -9.32
N MET A 109 -13.54 -3.03 -8.63
CA MET A 109 -13.28 -4.33 -8.03
C MET A 109 -14.16 -4.55 -6.80
N SER A 110 -14.75 -5.74 -6.73
CA SER A 110 -15.34 -6.32 -5.53
C SER A 110 -14.53 -7.56 -5.18
N LEU A 111 -14.07 -7.65 -3.93
CA LEU A 111 -13.08 -8.63 -3.47
C LEU A 111 -13.56 -9.34 -2.22
N GLY A 112 -13.11 -10.58 -2.03
CA GLY A 112 -13.32 -11.29 -0.77
C GLY A 112 -12.53 -10.65 0.38
N LEU A 113 -12.83 -11.04 1.61
CA LEU A 113 -12.20 -10.45 2.81
C LEU A 113 -10.65 -10.50 2.78
N ASN A 114 -10.09 -11.63 2.36
CA ASN A 114 -8.63 -11.84 2.37
C ASN A 114 -7.92 -10.96 1.33
N GLU A 115 -8.53 -10.82 0.15
CA GLU A 115 -7.91 -10.12 -0.99
C GLU A 115 -8.16 -8.61 -0.94
N LYS A 116 -9.21 -8.17 -0.24
CA LYS A 116 -9.61 -6.75 -0.20
C LYS A 116 -8.50 -5.87 0.36
N ALA A 117 -7.88 -6.25 1.48
CA ALA A 117 -6.83 -5.45 2.11
C ALA A 117 -5.61 -5.33 1.19
N GLU A 118 -5.15 -6.45 0.65
CA GLU A 118 -4.03 -6.51 -0.28
C GLU A 118 -4.29 -5.67 -1.53
N HIS A 119 -5.47 -5.80 -2.15
CA HIS A 119 -5.86 -4.99 -3.29
C HIS A 119 -5.88 -3.49 -2.96
N GLU A 120 -6.44 -3.10 -1.82
CA GLU A 120 -6.56 -1.69 -1.46
C GLU A 120 -5.22 -0.99 -1.24
N GLU A 121 -4.19 -1.71 -0.84
CA GLU A 121 -2.83 -1.15 -0.71
C GLU A 121 -2.23 -0.80 -2.06
N VAL A 122 -2.49 -1.62 -3.09
CA VAL A 122 -1.92 -1.48 -4.45
C VAL A 122 -2.92 -0.98 -5.49
N CYS A 123 -4.11 -0.54 -5.06
CA CYS A 123 -5.19 -0.12 -5.94
C CYS A 123 -4.78 1.12 -6.75
N GLU A 124 -4.89 1.07 -8.08
CA GLU A 124 -4.53 2.20 -8.96
C GLU A 124 -5.38 3.46 -8.71
N PHE A 125 -6.59 3.30 -8.16
CA PHE A 125 -7.50 4.40 -7.82
C PHE A 125 -7.29 4.95 -6.40
N ARG A 126 -6.32 4.41 -5.67
CA ARG A 126 -5.92 4.92 -4.35
C ARG A 126 -5.42 6.36 -4.48
N PRO A 127 -5.86 7.28 -3.60
CA PRO A 127 -5.31 8.64 -3.55
C PRO A 127 -3.80 8.64 -3.34
N TYR A 128 -3.11 9.55 -4.01
CA TYR A 128 -1.69 9.78 -3.85
C TYR A 128 -1.43 10.62 -2.60
N SER A 129 -0.47 10.20 -1.79
CA SER A 129 0.08 11.03 -0.70
C SER A 129 1.08 12.04 -1.26
N CYS A 130 1.37 13.10 -0.51
CA CYS A 130 2.47 14.00 -0.83
C CYS A 130 3.78 13.20 -1.01
N PRO A 131 4.51 13.36 -2.14
CA PRO A 131 5.75 12.62 -2.40
C PRO A 131 6.97 13.21 -1.69
N CYS A 132 6.87 14.38 -1.04
CA CYS A 132 8.00 15.05 -0.40
C CYS A 132 8.53 14.23 0.80
N PRO A 133 9.81 13.83 0.82
CA PRO A 133 10.42 13.17 1.97
C PRO A 133 10.48 14.11 3.18
N GLY A 134 10.48 13.53 4.39
CA GLY A 134 10.67 14.24 5.66
C GLY A 134 9.56 15.25 6.04
N ALA A 135 8.61 15.56 5.15
CA ALA A 135 7.58 16.55 5.41
C ALA A 135 6.47 15.96 6.29
N SER A 136 6.05 16.69 7.32
CA SER A 136 4.83 16.44 8.09
C SER A 136 3.54 16.70 7.29
N CYS A 137 3.63 16.60 5.95
CA CYS A 137 2.56 16.86 5.02
C CYS A 137 1.59 15.68 4.96
N SER A 138 0.37 15.89 5.42
CA SER A 138 -0.70 14.90 5.40
C SER A 138 -1.60 14.98 4.15
N TRP A 139 -1.18 15.72 3.13
CA TRP A 139 -1.97 15.90 1.91
C TRP A 139 -2.16 14.57 1.18
N GLN A 140 -3.39 14.34 0.72
CA GLN A 140 -3.76 13.23 -0.15
C GLN A 140 -4.71 13.74 -1.25
N GLY A 141 -4.57 13.20 -2.46
CA GLY A 141 -5.42 13.61 -3.58
C GLY A 141 -5.24 12.79 -4.85
N GLN A 142 -5.87 13.23 -5.93
CA GLN A 142 -5.71 12.63 -7.26
C GLN A 142 -4.37 13.05 -7.90
N LEU A 143 -3.88 12.24 -8.84
CA LEU A 143 -2.57 12.44 -9.48
C LEU A 143 -2.41 13.83 -10.10
N ASP A 144 -3.46 14.31 -10.78
CA ASP A 144 -3.50 15.61 -11.44
C ASP A 144 -3.40 16.79 -10.47
N LYS A 145 -3.64 16.55 -9.17
CA LYS A 145 -3.52 17.55 -8.10
C LYS A 145 -2.17 17.52 -7.40
N VAL A 146 -1.34 16.49 -7.60
CA VAL A 146 -0.05 16.34 -6.91
C VAL A 146 0.89 17.51 -7.23
N MET A 147 1.08 17.84 -8.50
CA MET A 147 1.97 18.94 -8.90
C MET A 147 1.48 20.30 -8.41
N VAL A 148 0.17 20.52 -8.46
CA VAL A 148 -0.45 21.74 -7.91
C VAL A 148 -0.17 21.84 -6.41
N HIS A 149 -0.35 20.74 -5.67
CA HIS A 149 -0.03 20.70 -4.25
C HIS A 149 1.45 21.04 -3.98
N LEU A 150 2.39 20.42 -4.69
CA LEU A 150 3.82 20.67 -4.52
C LEU A 150 4.19 22.15 -4.74
N GLN A 151 3.65 22.76 -5.81
CA GLN A 151 3.92 24.18 -6.11
C GLN A 151 3.39 25.14 -5.03
N HIS A 152 2.27 24.81 -4.39
CA HIS A 152 1.64 25.69 -3.38
C HIS A 152 2.20 25.47 -1.97
N SER A 153 2.38 24.20 -1.59
CA SER A 153 2.74 23.79 -0.23
C SER A 153 4.25 23.56 -0.04
N HIS A 154 5.01 23.33 -1.12
CA HIS A 154 6.44 23.01 -1.09
C HIS A 154 7.25 23.94 -2.02
N LYS A 155 7.11 25.25 -1.84
CA LYS A 155 7.68 26.30 -2.71
C LYS A 155 9.20 26.27 -2.90
N ASN A 156 9.92 25.61 -2.00
CA ASN A 156 11.38 25.52 -2.05
C ASN A 156 11.86 24.42 -3.03
N ILE A 157 10.95 23.58 -3.54
CA ILE A 157 11.31 22.55 -4.50
C ILE A 157 11.52 23.19 -5.87
N THR A 158 12.79 23.24 -6.29
CA THR A 158 13.16 23.76 -7.62
C THR A 158 12.76 22.75 -8.70
N THR A 159 12.25 23.25 -9.84
CA THR A 159 11.95 22.42 -11.01
C THR A 159 12.87 22.76 -12.17
N LEU A 160 13.56 21.77 -12.72
CA LEU A 160 14.37 21.87 -13.94
C LEU A 160 13.72 21.12 -15.09
N ASN A 161 13.91 21.62 -16.31
CA ASN A 161 13.40 20.99 -17.54
C ASN A 161 14.56 20.34 -18.30
N GLY A 162 14.29 19.18 -18.91
CA GLY A 162 15.27 18.45 -19.72
C GLY A 162 15.45 17.01 -19.26
N GLU A 163 15.85 16.15 -20.19
CA GLU A 163 16.15 14.74 -19.91
C GLU A 163 17.49 14.54 -19.22
N ASP A 164 18.45 15.45 -19.46
CA ASP A 164 19.77 15.50 -18.83
C ASP A 164 19.94 16.78 -18.02
N ILE A 165 20.09 16.64 -16.70
CA ILE A 165 20.29 17.77 -15.78
C ILE A 165 21.39 17.45 -14.75
N VAL A 166 21.79 18.47 -14.00
CA VAL A 166 22.66 18.32 -12.82
C VAL A 166 21.88 18.67 -11.57
N PHE A 167 21.72 17.71 -10.68
CA PHE A 167 21.17 17.89 -9.35
C PHE A 167 22.31 18.26 -8.38
N LEU A 168 22.32 19.50 -7.91
CA LEU A 168 23.33 20.01 -6.98
C LEU A 168 22.82 19.94 -5.54
N ALA A 169 23.39 19.04 -4.74
CA ALA A 169 23.17 19.00 -3.29
C ALA A 169 24.21 19.86 -2.59
N THR A 170 23.79 20.97 -1.99
CA THR A 170 24.67 21.92 -1.30
C THR A 170 24.85 21.54 0.16
N GLU A 171 26.03 21.83 0.72
CA GLU A 171 26.33 21.65 2.15
C GLU A 171 26.13 20.20 2.65
N ILE A 172 26.60 19.19 1.89
CA ILE A 172 26.44 17.77 2.24
C ILE A 172 27.10 17.37 3.59
N ASN A 173 27.96 18.23 4.10
CA ASN A 173 28.71 18.06 5.35
C ASN A 173 27.95 18.52 6.61
N LEU A 174 26.76 19.12 6.46
CA LEU A 174 25.92 19.50 7.60
C LEU A 174 25.66 18.30 8.52
N ALA A 175 25.81 18.47 9.83
CA ALA A 175 25.56 17.41 10.80
C ALA A 175 24.06 17.07 10.86
N GLY A 176 23.75 15.79 11.07
CA GLY A 176 22.39 15.28 11.16
C GLY A 176 21.84 14.73 9.85
N ALA A 177 20.59 14.27 9.94
CA ALA A 177 19.81 13.82 8.79
C ALA A 177 19.32 15.04 7.99
N VAL A 178 19.56 15.03 6.68
CA VAL A 178 19.23 16.12 5.76
C VAL A 178 18.73 15.52 4.44
N ASP A 179 17.67 16.12 3.90
CA ASP A 179 17.07 15.71 2.63
C ASP A 179 17.24 16.83 1.60
N TRP A 180 17.71 16.48 0.40
CA TRP A 180 17.67 17.34 -0.77
C TRP A 180 16.64 16.81 -1.75
N VAL A 181 15.80 17.71 -2.26
CA VAL A 181 14.72 17.35 -3.18
C VAL A 181 14.72 18.32 -4.36
N MET A 182 14.57 17.77 -5.56
CA MET A 182 14.44 18.55 -6.79
C MET A 182 13.42 17.89 -7.72
N MET A 183 12.73 18.69 -8.53
CA MET A 183 11.87 18.19 -9.59
C MET A 183 12.57 18.29 -10.95
N GLN A 184 12.50 17.22 -11.73
CA GLN A 184 12.91 17.18 -13.13
C GLN A 184 11.68 16.98 -14.00
N SER A 185 11.54 17.75 -15.08
CA SER A 185 10.43 17.63 -16.03
C SER A 185 10.94 17.31 -17.43
N CYS A 186 10.51 16.16 -17.97
CA CYS A 186 10.84 15.68 -19.30
C CYS A 186 9.78 14.69 -19.80
N PHE A 187 9.69 14.47 -21.11
CA PHE A 187 8.71 13.58 -21.74
C PHE A 187 7.24 13.81 -21.35
N GLY A 188 6.87 15.03 -20.91
CA GLY A 188 5.54 15.34 -20.40
C GLY A 188 5.23 14.78 -19.01
N HIS A 189 6.24 14.32 -18.29
CA HIS A 189 6.16 13.78 -16.94
C HIS A 189 7.06 14.57 -15.97
N HIS A 190 6.79 14.40 -14.68
CA HIS A 190 7.55 15.01 -13.60
C HIS A 190 8.18 13.92 -12.73
N PHE A 191 9.45 14.09 -12.41
CA PHE A 191 10.25 13.15 -11.63
C PHE A 191 10.82 13.88 -10.42
N MET A 192 10.59 13.33 -9.24
CA MET A 192 11.18 13.81 -8.00
C MET A 192 12.51 13.10 -7.76
N LEU A 193 13.56 13.89 -7.64
CA LEU A 193 14.90 13.47 -7.27
C LEU A 193 15.03 13.65 -5.78
N VAL A 194 15.44 12.59 -5.09
CA VAL A 194 15.65 12.60 -3.64
C VAL A 194 17.08 12.16 -3.37
N LEU A 195 17.80 12.98 -2.59
CA LEU A 195 19.03 12.58 -1.90
C LEU A 195 18.76 12.69 -0.40
N GLU A 196 18.77 11.56 0.29
CA GLU A 196 18.56 11.48 1.73
C GLU A 196 19.88 11.11 2.42
N LYS A 197 20.27 11.91 3.41
CA LYS A 197 21.40 11.62 4.30
C LYS A 197 20.88 11.04 5.60
N GLN A 198 21.27 9.81 5.91
CA GLN A 198 20.98 9.15 7.17
C GLN A 198 22.24 9.00 8.02
N GLU A 199 22.12 9.29 9.32
CA GLU A 199 23.14 8.98 10.32
C GLU A 199 22.75 7.72 11.08
N LYS A 200 23.61 6.70 11.01
CA LYS A 200 23.43 5.47 11.78
C LYS A 200 23.86 5.67 13.23
N SER A 201 23.36 4.80 14.11
CA SER A 201 23.66 4.82 15.55
C SER A 201 25.14 4.58 15.89
N ASP A 202 25.91 4.01 14.96
CA ASP A 202 27.35 3.80 15.06
C ASP A 202 28.18 5.02 14.60
N GLY A 203 27.51 6.11 14.21
CA GLY A 203 28.15 7.34 13.71
C GLY A 203 28.47 7.31 12.22
N HIS A 204 28.15 6.22 11.50
CA HIS A 204 28.35 6.16 10.06
C HIS A 204 27.23 6.89 9.31
N THR A 205 27.62 7.79 8.41
CA THR A 205 26.71 8.48 7.49
C THR A 205 26.57 7.71 6.18
N GLN A 206 25.34 7.56 5.70
CA GLN A 206 25.03 7.05 4.37
C GLN A 206 24.13 8.01 3.60
N PHE A 207 24.35 8.08 2.30
CA PHE A 207 23.56 8.83 1.34
C PHE A 207 22.78 7.87 0.46
N PHE A 208 21.51 8.19 0.22
CA PHE A 208 20.59 7.43 -0.62
C PHE A 208 20.03 8.34 -1.69
N ALA A 209 20.35 8.06 -2.95
CA ALA A 209 19.88 8.84 -4.09
C ALA A 209 18.93 8.00 -4.95
N ILE A 210 17.72 8.51 -5.18
CA ILE A 210 16.65 7.79 -5.88
C ILE A 210 15.77 8.75 -6.68
N VAL A 211 15.17 8.21 -7.75
CA VAL A 211 14.23 8.94 -8.61
C VAL A 211 12.84 8.34 -8.51
N GLN A 212 11.85 9.19 -8.31
CA GLN A 212 10.45 8.83 -8.22
C GLN A 212 9.66 9.53 -9.34
N LEU A 213 8.85 8.79 -10.10
CA LEU A 213 7.91 9.36 -11.06
C LEU A 213 6.64 9.85 -10.34
N ILE A 214 6.20 11.06 -10.67
CA ILE A 214 4.85 11.56 -10.37
C ILE A 214 3.85 10.92 -11.33
N GLY A 215 3.46 9.69 -11.01
CA GLY A 215 2.67 8.83 -11.89
C GLY A 215 2.41 7.43 -11.35
N SER A 216 1.76 6.61 -12.17
CA SER A 216 1.47 5.21 -11.86
C SER A 216 2.69 4.30 -12.11
N ARG A 217 2.64 3.09 -11.56
CA ARG A 217 3.66 2.06 -11.80
C ARG A 217 3.82 1.72 -13.28
N LYS A 218 2.71 1.55 -14.01
CA LYS A 218 2.74 1.27 -15.45
C LYS A 218 3.40 2.40 -16.25
N GLN A 219 3.26 3.65 -15.80
CA GLN A 219 3.98 4.77 -16.42
C GLN A 219 5.47 4.71 -16.08
N ALA A 220 5.83 4.39 -14.84
CA ALA A 220 7.21 4.30 -14.37
C ALA A 220 8.03 3.23 -15.13
N GLU A 221 7.41 2.09 -15.45
CA GLU A 221 8.02 0.99 -16.23
C GLU A 221 8.46 1.41 -17.65
N ARG A 222 8.00 2.56 -18.16
CA ARG A 222 8.38 3.10 -19.48
C ARG A 222 9.66 3.92 -19.45
N PHE A 223 10.23 4.15 -18.27
CA PHE A 223 11.38 5.02 -18.08
C PHE A 223 12.51 4.31 -17.35
N ALA A 224 13.72 4.73 -17.63
CA ALA A 224 14.90 4.44 -16.83
C ALA A 224 15.55 5.77 -16.43
N TYR A 225 16.17 5.79 -15.26
CA TYR A 225 16.99 6.91 -14.83
C TYR A 225 18.43 6.44 -14.60
N ARG A 226 19.37 7.35 -14.84
CA ARG A 226 20.78 7.18 -14.52
C ARG A 226 21.21 8.29 -13.57
N LEU A 227 21.77 7.91 -12.42
CA LEU A 227 22.46 8.81 -11.49
C LEU A 227 23.95 8.60 -11.63
N GLU A 228 24.69 9.69 -11.84
CA GLU A 228 26.12 9.63 -12.06
C GLU A 228 26.86 10.68 -11.22
N LEU A 229 27.81 10.21 -10.41
CA LEU A 229 28.77 11.05 -9.70
C LEU A 229 30.08 11.07 -10.49
N ASN A 230 30.56 12.26 -10.82
CA ASN A 230 31.79 12.46 -11.57
C ASN A 230 32.84 13.15 -10.71
N GLY A 231 34.03 12.57 -10.66
CA GLY A 231 35.16 13.08 -9.91
C GLY A 231 36.46 12.92 -10.69
N ASN A 232 37.58 13.38 -10.14
CA ASN A 232 38.85 13.30 -10.83
C ASN A 232 39.24 11.83 -11.12
N ARG A 233 39.17 11.42 -12.39
CA ARG A 233 39.42 10.06 -12.89
C ARG A 233 38.55 8.98 -12.23
N ARG A 234 37.41 9.37 -11.65
CA ARG A 234 36.49 8.47 -10.95
C ARG A 234 35.07 8.74 -11.43
N ARG A 235 34.29 7.67 -11.51
CA ARG A 235 32.88 7.75 -11.88
C ARG A 235 32.11 6.66 -11.16
N LEU A 236 30.98 7.01 -10.55
CA LEU A 236 30.04 6.07 -9.97
C LEU A 236 28.69 6.25 -10.67
N ILE A 237 28.11 5.16 -11.17
CA ILE A 237 26.86 5.16 -11.93
C ILE A 237 25.88 4.18 -11.29
N TRP A 238 24.62 4.59 -11.20
CA TRP A 238 23.48 3.74 -10.90
C TRP A 238 22.40 3.95 -11.95
N GLU A 239 21.84 2.86 -12.46
CA GLU A 239 20.72 2.87 -13.41
C GLU A 239 19.60 1.99 -12.90
N ALA A 240 18.38 2.51 -12.90
CA ALA A 240 17.19 1.76 -12.50
C ALA A 240 15.92 2.35 -13.12
N MET A 241 14.78 1.68 -12.91
CA MET A 241 13.47 2.25 -13.21
C MET A 241 13.03 3.18 -12.07
N PRO A 242 12.38 4.33 -12.37
CA PRO A 242 11.91 5.22 -11.32
C PRO A 242 10.83 4.55 -10.47
N ARG A 243 10.78 4.86 -9.18
CA ARG A 243 9.68 4.39 -8.30
C ARG A 243 8.39 5.13 -8.65
N SER A 244 7.24 4.48 -8.55
CA SER A 244 5.96 5.17 -8.74
C SER A 244 5.56 6.01 -7.52
N SER A 245 4.60 6.92 -7.70
CA SER A 245 4.09 7.73 -6.58
C SER A 245 3.32 6.92 -5.54
N HIS A 246 2.75 5.78 -5.91
CA HIS A 246 2.07 4.87 -4.97
C HIS A 246 3.03 4.07 -4.11
N GLU A 247 4.17 3.65 -4.68
CA GLU A 247 5.18 2.88 -3.96
C GLU A 247 5.99 3.75 -2.99
N GLY A 248 6.23 5.01 -3.36
CA GLY A 248 7.10 5.90 -2.61
C GLY A 248 8.57 5.47 -2.69
N VAL A 249 9.41 6.15 -1.89
CA VAL A 249 10.86 5.90 -1.83
C VAL A 249 11.32 5.18 -0.57
N ALA A 250 10.55 5.24 0.52
CA ALA A 250 10.95 4.72 1.83
C ALA A 250 11.31 3.22 1.81
N SER A 251 10.50 2.39 1.15
CA SER A 251 10.77 0.95 1.03
C SER A 251 12.04 0.64 0.24
N ALA A 252 12.32 1.41 -0.82
CA ALA A 252 13.53 1.27 -1.62
C ALA A 252 14.78 1.69 -0.84
N ILE A 253 14.71 2.79 -0.09
CA ILE A 253 15.80 3.26 0.78
C ILE A 253 16.08 2.22 1.87
N MET A 254 15.05 1.72 2.56
CA MET A 254 15.20 0.66 3.56
C MET A 254 15.81 -0.63 2.98
N GLY A 255 15.45 -0.97 1.74
CA GLY A 255 15.97 -2.13 1.01
C GLY A 255 17.33 -1.92 0.35
N SER A 256 17.89 -0.70 0.39
CA SER A 256 19.09 -0.30 -0.38
C SER A 256 18.94 -0.52 -1.91
N ASP A 257 17.72 -0.41 -2.42
CA ASP A 257 17.40 -0.50 -3.87
C ASP A 257 17.44 0.90 -4.51
N CYS A 258 18.60 1.55 -4.40
CA CYS A 258 18.90 2.86 -4.97
C CYS A 258 20.41 3.10 -5.00
N LEU A 259 20.86 4.27 -5.48
CA LEU A 259 22.27 4.63 -5.38
C LEU A 259 22.62 4.90 -3.91
N VAL A 260 23.46 4.06 -3.32
CA VAL A 260 23.92 4.20 -1.92
C VAL A 260 25.43 4.43 -1.88
N PHE A 261 25.87 5.41 -1.10
CA PHE A 261 27.28 5.68 -0.86
C PHE A 261 27.51 6.28 0.53
N ASP A 262 28.71 6.09 1.07
CA ASP A 262 29.09 6.64 2.36
C ASP A 262 29.65 8.06 2.24
N ASN A 263 29.92 8.69 3.38
CA ASN A 263 30.53 10.01 3.42
C ASN A 263 31.90 10.07 2.73
N SER A 264 32.71 9.01 2.83
CA SER A 264 34.05 8.96 2.21
C SER A 264 33.96 9.05 0.69
N ILE A 265 33.03 8.30 0.10
CA ILE A 265 32.73 8.36 -1.33
C ILE A 265 32.20 9.74 -1.70
N ALA A 266 31.26 10.29 -0.92
CA ALA A 266 30.72 11.63 -1.18
C ALA A 266 31.83 12.69 -1.26
N GLN A 267 32.82 12.66 -0.35
CA GLN A 267 33.96 13.60 -0.38
C GLN A 267 34.86 13.45 -1.61
N HIS A 268 34.92 12.27 -2.25
CA HIS A 268 35.69 12.11 -3.49
C HIS A 268 35.03 12.74 -4.71
N PHE A 269 33.74 13.02 -4.64
CA PHE A 269 32.93 13.57 -5.73
C PHE A 269 32.43 15.00 -5.45
N ALA A 270 32.48 15.45 -4.20
CA ALA A 270 32.07 16.80 -3.82
C ALA A 270 33.15 17.85 -4.12
N ASP A 271 32.71 19.05 -4.48
CA ASP A 271 33.56 20.23 -4.61
C ASP A 271 33.04 21.33 -3.67
N ASN A 272 33.90 21.82 -2.78
CA ASN A 272 33.57 22.81 -1.74
C ASN A 272 32.31 22.45 -0.92
N GLY A 273 32.12 21.16 -0.61
CA GLY A 273 30.96 20.69 0.15
C GLY A 273 29.66 20.59 -0.65
N ASN A 274 29.70 20.78 -1.97
CA ASN A 274 28.58 20.58 -2.87
C ASN A 274 28.77 19.31 -3.70
N LEU A 275 27.74 18.49 -3.81
CA LEU A 275 27.74 17.26 -4.59
C LEU A 275 26.88 17.44 -5.85
N GLY A 276 27.50 17.38 -7.02
CA GLY A 276 26.80 17.36 -8.30
C GLY A 276 26.48 15.93 -8.73
N ILE A 277 25.20 15.65 -8.94
CA ILE A 277 24.71 14.36 -9.46
C ILE A 277 24.16 14.60 -10.86
N ASN A 278 24.77 14.02 -11.88
CA ASN A 278 24.21 14.03 -13.22
C ASN A 278 23.01 13.08 -13.24
N VAL A 279 21.87 13.58 -13.71
CA VAL A 279 20.62 12.82 -13.79
C VAL A 279 20.15 12.79 -15.23
N THR A 280 20.13 11.59 -15.81
CA THR A 280 19.58 11.31 -17.13
C THR A 280 18.29 10.53 -16.96
N ILE A 281 17.22 10.92 -17.66
CA ILE A 281 15.98 10.13 -17.78
C ILE A 281 15.81 9.74 -19.24
N SER A 282 15.50 8.48 -19.50
CA SER A 282 15.31 7.95 -20.84
C SER A 282 14.07 7.07 -20.93
N LEU A 283 13.55 6.90 -22.15
CA LEU A 283 12.49 5.95 -22.45
C LEU A 283 13.07 4.53 -22.58
N VAL A 284 12.43 3.56 -21.93
CA VAL A 284 12.71 2.14 -22.12
C VAL A 284 11.87 1.67 -23.31
N CYS A 285 12.54 1.22 -24.37
CA CYS A 285 11.91 0.67 -25.57
C CYS A 285 11.58 -0.82 -25.40
#